data_AF-A0A4U0XXH8-F1
#
_entry.id   AF-A0A4U0XXH8-F1
#
_cell.length_a   1.000
_cell.length_b   1.000
_cell.length_c   1.000
_cell.angle_alpha   90.00
_cell.angle_beta   90.00
_cell.angle_gamma   90.00
#
_symmetry.space_group_name_H-M   'P 1'
#
loop_
_entity.id
_entity.type
_entity.pdbx_description
1 polymer ?
#
loop_
_entity_poly.entity_id
_entity_poly.type
_entity_poly.pdbx_seq_one_letter_code
_entity_poly.pdbx_strand_id
1 'polypeptide(L)'
;MPPRAKKKRATDSPKQPPGLAEWQPPPAKRSNSLMTLPAELRNHVYEDVLVDSRPIRMFRDNGGRDRSQSTKRKRTPWREPELLAVSKAIRAETSTIYYRGNDFDIEVYLPDIADLCRRIRRLVERYGIRPFRSLRIVIPDADWSELRYGRLLGLLFYQTGLQAGPGVGTGAARAGFKETQVLCTKYVKIEAALRAVIEIGRKSAREGWDQWRMEVEIDRWLEMCLANKDKSSASKAWKSVVKV
;
A
#
# COMPACT_ATOMS: atom_id res chain seq x y z
N MET A 1 58.60 3.15 1.12
CA MET A 1 57.28 2.86 0.53
C MET A 1 57.44 2.69 -0.98
N PRO A 2 57.15 1.51 -1.55
CA PRO A 2 57.33 1.30 -2.99
C PRO A 2 56.17 1.91 -3.79
N PRO A 3 56.43 2.45 -5.00
CA PRO A 3 55.41 3.06 -5.85
C PRO A 3 54.46 2.01 -6.44
N ARG A 4 53.15 2.26 -6.30
CA ARG A 4 52.06 1.43 -6.85
C ARG A 4 52.09 1.44 -8.38
N ALA A 5 52.30 0.27 -8.97
CA ALA A 5 52.17 0.04 -10.41
C ALA A 5 50.73 0.31 -10.90
N LYS A 6 50.59 1.21 -11.88
CA LYS A 6 49.31 1.52 -12.53
C LYS A 6 48.96 0.37 -13.49
N LYS A 7 47.94 -0.42 -13.15
CA LYS A 7 47.33 -1.42 -14.05
C LYS A 7 46.78 -0.71 -15.30
N LYS A 8 47.35 -0.99 -16.46
CA LYS A 8 46.82 -0.59 -17.77
C LYS A 8 45.42 -1.20 -17.94
N ARG A 9 44.40 -0.35 -18.12
CA ARG A 9 43.03 -0.77 -18.47
C ARG A 9 43.09 -1.46 -19.82
N ALA A 10 42.57 -2.69 -19.89
CA ALA A 10 42.30 -3.37 -21.15
C ALA A 10 41.33 -2.52 -21.96
N THR A 11 41.73 -2.19 -23.19
CA THR A 11 40.94 -1.51 -24.19
C THR A 11 39.81 -2.47 -24.61
N ASP A 12 38.59 -2.20 -24.16
CA ASP A 12 37.39 -2.91 -24.60
C ASP A 12 37.30 -2.80 -26.12
N SER A 13 37.31 -3.95 -26.81
CA SER A 13 37.06 -4.00 -28.24
C SER A 13 35.68 -3.43 -28.55
N PRO A 14 35.53 -2.61 -29.62
CA PRO A 14 34.24 -2.06 -30.00
C PRO A 14 33.26 -3.20 -30.31
N LYS A 15 32.22 -3.33 -29.48
CA LYS A 15 31.10 -4.24 -29.74
C LYS A 15 30.53 -3.90 -31.11
N GLN A 16 30.64 -4.84 -32.05
CA GLN A 16 29.93 -4.76 -33.32
C GLN A 16 28.44 -4.49 -33.01
N PRO A 17 27.81 -3.50 -33.68
CA PRO A 17 26.40 -3.28 -33.54
C PRO A 17 25.68 -4.59 -33.91
N PRO A 18 24.70 -5.05 -33.10
CA PRO A 18 23.92 -6.22 -33.43
C PRO A 18 23.36 -6.01 -34.84
N GLY A 19 23.65 -6.96 -35.73
CA GLY A 19 23.20 -6.91 -37.12
C GLY A 19 21.72 -6.57 -37.16
N LEU A 20 21.34 -5.65 -38.05
CA LEU A 20 19.98 -5.19 -38.28
C LEU A 20 19.09 -6.41 -38.49
N ALA A 21 18.46 -6.89 -37.42
CA ALA A 21 17.41 -7.87 -37.50
C ALA A 21 16.32 -7.24 -38.38
N GLU A 22 16.02 -7.92 -39.47
CA GLU A 22 15.00 -7.52 -40.44
C GLU A 22 13.74 -7.10 -39.68
N TRP A 23 13.41 -5.81 -39.76
CA TRP A 23 12.28 -5.25 -39.02
C TRP A 23 11.02 -5.91 -39.53
N GLN A 24 10.46 -6.83 -38.75
CA GLN A 24 9.14 -7.36 -39.02
C GLN A 24 8.11 -6.38 -38.45
N PRO A 25 7.19 -5.85 -39.27
CA PRO A 25 6.10 -5.03 -38.77
C PRO A 25 5.34 -5.84 -37.70
N PRO A 26 4.91 -5.21 -36.59
CA PRO A 26 4.13 -5.91 -35.59
C PRO A 26 2.91 -6.54 -36.27
N PRO A 27 2.59 -7.81 -35.99
CA PRO A 27 1.49 -8.51 -36.63
C PRO A 27 0.21 -7.68 -36.51
N ALA A 28 -0.56 -7.59 -37.60
CA ALA A 28 -1.78 -6.81 -37.68
C ALA A 28 -2.64 -6.99 -36.40
N LYS A 29 -3.12 -5.87 -35.87
CA LYS A 29 -3.89 -5.74 -34.62
C LYS A 29 -4.86 -6.91 -34.45
N ARG A 30 -4.47 -7.94 -33.69
CA ARG A 30 -5.34 -9.08 -33.41
C ARG A 30 -6.53 -8.55 -32.61
N SER A 31 -7.74 -8.81 -33.10
CA SER A 31 -8.96 -8.49 -32.35
C SER A 31 -8.90 -9.21 -31.00
N ASN A 32 -9.17 -8.47 -29.93
CA ASN A 32 -9.12 -9.02 -28.58
C ASN A 32 -10.36 -9.90 -28.38
N SER A 33 -10.22 -11.22 -28.56
CA SER A 33 -11.32 -12.19 -28.48
C SER A 33 -12.03 -12.19 -27.13
N LEU A 34 -11.36 -11.72 -26.06
CA LEU A 34 -12.02 -11.55 -24.77
C LEU A 34 -13.12 -10.48 -24.83
N MET A 35 -12.90 -9.41 -25.58
CA MET A 35 -13.85 -8.30 -25.73
C MET A 35 -15.03 -8.64 -26.65
N THR A 36 -15.00 -9.78 -27.36
CA THR A 36 -16.15 -10.24 -28.17
C THR A 36 -17.17 -11.04 -27.34
N LEU A 37 -16.81 -11.46 -26.12
CA LEU A 37 -17.73 -12.12 -25.20
C LEU A 37 -18.71 -11.10 -24.60
N PRO A 38 -19.95 -11.49 -24.25
CA PRO A 38 -20.84 -10.71 -23.39
C PRO A 38 -20.18 -10.29 -22.07
N ALA A 39 -20.62 -9.18 -21.50
CA ALA A 39 -20.01 -8.61 -20.29
C ALA A 39 -20.11 -9.56 -19.08
N GLU A 40 -21.18 -10.33 -18.99
CA GLU A 40 -21.44 -11.30 -17.94
C GLU A 40 -20.38 -12.41 -17.95
N LEU A 41 -20.08 -12.95 -19.12
CA LEU A 41 -19.03 -13.98 -19.27
C LEU A 41 -17.65 -13.40 -19.01
N ARG A 42 -17.37 -12.16 -19.44
CA ARG A 42 -16.10 -11.49 -19.12
C ARG A 42 -15.93 -11.33 -17.61
N ASN A 43 -16.96 -10.87 -16.91
CA ASN A 43 -16.93 -10.69 -15.46
C ASN A 43 -16.69 -12.01 -14.73
N HIS A 44 -17.33 -13.11 -15.13
CA HIS A 44 -17.05 -14.43 -14.58
C HIS A 44 -15.58 -14.84 -14.75
N VAL A 45 -15.04 -14.69 -15.98
CA VAL A 45 -13.61 -14.98 -16.24
C VAL A 45 -12.70 -14.09 -15.39
N TYR A 46 -13.02 -12.81 -15.24
CA TYR A 46 -12.24 -11.89 -14.42
C TYR A 46 -12.30 -12.23 -12.93
N GLU A 47 -13.47 -12.57 -12.40
CA GLU A 47 -13.64 -12.98 -11.00
C GLU A 47 -12.81 -14.23 -10.70
N ASP A 48 -12.89 -15.25 -11.56
CA ASP A 48 -12.13 -16.51 -11.39
C ASP A 48 -10.62 -16.29 -11.42
N VAL A 49 -10.14 -15.32 -12.20
CA VAL A 49 -8.70 -15.05 -12.37
C VAL A 49 -8.15 -14.05 -11.35
N LEU A 50 -8.95 -13.06 -10.95
CA LEU A 50 -8.47 -11.91 -10.17
C LEU A 50 -8.82 -11.99 -8.69
N VAL A 51 -9.87 -12.71 -8.31
CA VAL A 51 -10.34 -12.76 -6.92
C VAL A 51 -9.72 -13.97 -6.23
N ASP A 52 -8.82 -13.69 -5.29
CA ASP A 52 -8.26 -14.68 -4.39
C ASP A 52 -9.08 -14.74 -3.08
N SER A 53 -9.28 -15.96 -2.61
CA SER A 53 -9.85 -16.23 -1.30
C SER A 53 -8.96 -15.78 -0.13
N ARG A 54 -7.65 -15.61 -0.37
CA ARG A 54 -6.65 -15.20 0.61
C ARG A 54 -6.30 -13.72 0.45
N PRO A 55 -5.95 -13.01 1.55
CA PRO A 55 -5.48 -11.64 1.44
C PRO A 55 -4.24 -11.52 0.55
N ILE A 56 -4.31 -10.62 -0.42
CA ILE A 56 -3.20 -10.28 -1.30
C ILE A 56 -2.18 -9.49 -0.49
N ARG A 57 -1.01 -10.09 -0.29
CA ARG A 57 0.08 -9.45 0.45
C ARG A 57 0.87 -8.54 -0.47
N MET A 58 0.85 -7.25 -0.16
CA MET A 58 1.59 -6.24 -0.90
C MET A 58 2.88 -5.90 -0.17
N PHE A 59 4.01 -6.35 -0.70
CA PHE A 59 5.32 -5.97 -0.21
C PHE A 59 5.92 -4.90 -1.11
N ARG A 60 6.51 -3.87 -0.50
CA ARG A 60 7.28 -2.87 -1.23
C ARG A 60 8.62 -3.47 -1.69
N ASP A 61 8.97 -3.19 -2.94
CA ASP A 61 10.34 -3.37 -3.42
C ASP A 61 11.22 -2.30 -2.76
N ASN A 62 11.74 -2.61 -1.58
CA ASN A 62 12.71 -1.74 -0.92
C ASN A 62 14.05 -1.98 -1.62
N GLY A 63 14.22 -1.38 -2.81
CA GLY A 63 15.36 -1.56 -3.72
C GLY A 63 16.74 -1.38 -3.08
N GLY A 64 17.19 -2.38 -2.32
CA GLY A 64 18.55 -2.52 -1.81
C GLY A 64 18.90 -1.75 -0.52
N ARG A 65 17.94 -1.25 0.28
CA ARG A 65 18.30 -0.76 1.63
C ARG A 65 18.30 -1.92 2.63
N ASP A 66 19.40 -2.66 2.57
CA ASP A 66 19.80 -3.77 3.43
C ASP A 66 19.89 -3.32 4.91
N ARG A 67 18.75 -3.19 5.62
CA ARG A 67 18.76 -2.86 7.05
C ARG A 67 18.78 -4.06 7.99
N SER A 68 18.53 -5.29 7.53
CA SER A 68 19.02 -6.50 8.21
C SER A 68 18.88 -7.73 7.30
N GLN A 69 19.97 -8.45 7.11
CA GLN A 69 20.05 -9.64 6.24
C GLN A 69 19.59 -10.94 6.94
N SER A 70 19.05 -10.92 8.16
CA SER A 70 19.09 -12.13 9.00
C SER A 70 17.99 -13.17 8.76
N THR A 71 16.92 -12.92 8.01
CA THR A 71 16.00 -14.00 7.56
C THR A 71 15.37 -13.71 6.20
N LYS A 72 16.15 -13.98 5.15
CA LYS A 72 15.84 -13.81 3.72
C LYS A 72 14.70 -14.71 3.21
N ARG A 73 13.45 -14.46 3.61
CA ARG A 73 12.35 -14.74 2.67
C ARG A 73 12.39 -13.64 1.64
N LYS A 74 12.87 -13.95 0.42
CA LYS A 74 12.80 -13.04 -0.73
C LYS A 74 11.33 -12.66 -0.92
N ARG A 75 10.92 -11.52 -0.37
CA ARG A 75 9.58 -11.00 -0.58
C ARG A 75 9.52 -10.49 -2.00
N THR A 76 8.76 -11.17 -2.84
CA THR A 76 8.53 -10.70 -4.20
C THR A 76 7.78 -9.37 -4.08
N PRO A 77 8.29 -8.29 -4.70
CA PRO A 77 7.58 -7.03 -4.69
C PRO A 77 6.23 -7.24 -5.35
N TRP A 78 5.20 -6.64 -4.76
CA TRP A 78 3.88 -6.77 -5.33
C TRP A 78 3.81 -6.17 -6.72
N ARG A 79 3.23 -6.93 -7.64
CA ARG A 79 2.90 -6.52 -9.00
C ARG A 79 1.40 -6.68 -9.18
N GLU A 80 0.78 -5.69 -9.81
CA GLU A 80 -0.58 -5.86 -10.30
C GLU A 80 -0.64 -7.07 -11.25
N PRO A 81 -1.75 -7.83 -11.26
CA PRO A 81 -1.92 -8.91 -12.22
C PRO A 81 -1.74 -8.42 -13.65
N GLU A 82 -1.10 -9.23 -14.50
CA GLU A 82 -0.81 -8.85 -15.90
C GLU A 82 -2.06 -8.46 -16.69
N LEU A 83 -3.21 -9.02 -16.29
CA LEU A 83 -4.51 -8.69 -16.88
C LEU A 83 -4.85 -7.19 -16.77
N LEU A 84 -4.45 -6.51 -15.70
CA LEU A 84 -4.61 -5.06 -15.55
C LEU A 84 -3.68 -4.28 -16.49
N ALA A 85 -2.63 -4.89 -17.05
CA ALA A 85 -1.71 -4.24 -17.97
C ALA A 85 -2.13 -4.34 -19.45
N VAL A 86 -2.99 -5.30 -19.82
CA VAL A 86 -3.27 -5.68 -21.22
C VAL A 86 -3.81 -4.54 -22.08
N SER A 87 -4.95 -3.94 -21.71
CA SER A 87 -5.58 -2.85 -22.47
C SER A 87 -6.35 -1.91 -21.57
N LYS A 88 -6.62 -0.67 -22.04
CA LYS A 88 -7.38 0.32 -21.26
C LYS A 88 -8.80 -0.15 -20.94
N ALA A 89 -9.47 -0.81 -21.89
CA ALA A 89 -10.83 -1.32 -21.71
C ALA A 89 -10.88 -2.45 -20.68
N ILE A 90 -10.04 -3.47 -20.85
CA ILE A 90 -9.93 -4.58 -19.87
C ILE A 90 -9.57 -4.02 -18.49
N ARG A 91 -8.56 -3.14 -18.39
CA ARG A 91 -8.16 -2.53 -17.11
C ARG A 91 -9.33 -1.85 -16.40
N ALA A 92 -10.21 -1.16 -17.12
CA ALA A 92 -11.34 -0.47 -16.51
C ALA A 92 -12.33 -1.46 -15.87
N GLU A 93 -12.62 -2.58 -16.55
CA GLU A 93 -13.48 -3.65 -16.02
C GLU A 93 -12.80 -4.39 -14.86
N THR A 94 -11.57 -4.85 -15.08
CA THR A 94 -10.86 -5.75 -14.17
C THR A 94 -10.37 -5.09 -12.90
N SER A 95 -10.00 -3.81 -12.94
CA SER A 95 -9.48 -3.15 -11.74
C SER A 95 -10.53 -3.00 -10.65
N THR A 96 -11.78 -2.74 -11.01
CA THR A 96 -12.89 -2.69 -10.06
C THR A 96 -13.09 -4.06 -9.41
N ILE A 97 -13.12 -5.13 -10.20
CA ILE A 97 -13.26 -6.52 -9.71
C ILE A 97 -12.08 -6.89 -8.80
N TYR A 98 -10.86 -6.59 -9.23
CA TYR A 98 -9.65 -6.90 -8.46
C TYR A 98 -9.61 -6.17 -7.12
N TYR A 99 -9.78 -4.84 -7.09
CA TYR A 99 -9.65 -4.10 -5.84
C TYR A 99 -10.86 -4.29 -4.91
N ARG A 100 -12.09 -4.45 -5.45
CA ARG A 100 -13.30 -4.67 -4.62
C ARG A 100 -13.61 -6.12 -4.31
N GLY A 101 -12.98 -7.08 -5.00
CA GLY A 101 -13.15 -8.51 -4.74
C GLY A 101 -12.17 -9.04 -3.69
N ASN A 102 -10.99 -8.43 -3.59
CA ASN A 102 -9.88 -8.92 -2.76
C ASN A 102 -9.69 -8.15 -1.46
N ASP A 103 -9.16 -8.86 -0.46
CA ASP A 103 -8.60 -8.26 0.74
C ASP A 103 -7.11 -7.98 0.54
N PHE A 104 -6.61 -6.85 1.03
CA PHE A 104 -5.22 -6.44 0.85
C PHE A 104 -4.48 -6.28 2.18
N ASP A 105 -3.34 -6.96 2.31
CA ASP A 105 -2.41 -6.82 3.43
C ASP A 105 -1.15 -6.10 2.93
N ILE A 106 -1.06 -4.80 3.15
CA ILE A 106 0.07 -3.97 2.70
C ILE A 106 1.09 -3.84 3.81
N GLU A 107 2.25 -4.45 3.63
CA GLU A 107 3.35 -4.29 4.57
C GLU A 107 4.24 -3.10 4.18
N VAL A 108 4.37 -2.14 5.10
CA VAL A 108 5.08 -0.88 4.87
C VAL A 108 5.81 -0.43 6.14
N TYR A 109 6.99 0.16 5.98
CA TYR A 109 7.69 0.84 7.07
C TYR A 109 7.20 2.28 7.18
N LEU A 110 7.23 2.85 8.39
CA LEU A 110 6.77 4.22 8.62
C LEU A 110 7.48 5.27 7.72
N PRO A 111 8.80 5.22 7.50
CA PRO A 111 9.47 6.16 6.59
C PRO A 111 9.00 6.06 5.13
N ASP A 112 8.49 4.89 4.74
CA ASP A 112 8.04 4.57 3.39
C ASP A 112 6.55 4.87 3.16
N ILE A 113 5.84 5.32 4.20
CA ILE A 113 4.38 5.46 4.19
C ILE A 113 3.89 6.54 3.21
N ALA A 114 4.72 7.53 2.89
CA ALA A 114 4.40 8.58 1.94
C ALA A 114 4.05 8.03 0.55
N ASP A 115 4.80 7.03 0.09
CA ASP A 115 4.56 6.42 -1.22
C ASP A 115 3.32 5.54 -1.20
N LEU A 116 3.05 4.86 -0.07
CA LEU A 116 1.80 4.13 0.13
C LEU A 116 0.61 5.09 0.05
N CYS A 117 0.62 6.18 0.81
CA CYS A 117 -0.45 7.16 0.81
C CYS A 117 -0.67 7.74 -0.60
N ARG A 118 0.40 8.05 -1.33
CA ARG A 118 0.29 8.51 -2.73
C ARG A 118 -0.37 7.48 -3.64
N ARG A 119 -0.04 6.20 -3.48
CA ARG A 119 -0.65 5.10 -4.26
C ARG A 119 -2.12 4.93 -3.92
N ILE A 120 -2.47 4.88 -2.63
CA ILE A 120 -3.86 4.75 -2.19
C ILE A 120 -4.69 5.94 -2.69
N ARG A 121 -4.17 7.17 -2.58
CA ARG A 121 -4.86 8.35 -3.10
C ARG A 121 -5.18 8.22 -4.59
N ARG A 122 -4.22 7.81 -5.42
CA ARG A 122 -4.45 7.58 -6.85
C ARG A 122 -5.50 6.50 -7.13
N LEU A 123 -5.58 5.47 -6.27
CA LEU A 123 -6.62 4.45 -6.39
C LEU A 123 -8.00 5.02 -6.02
N VAL A 124 -8.09 5.83 -4.96
CA VAL A 124 -9.33 6.51 -4.59
C VAL A 124 -9.79 7.49 -5.68
N GLU A 125 -8.88 8.29 -6.22
CA GLU A 125 -9.17 9.24 -7.32
C GLU A 125 -9.72 8.53 -8.56
N ARG A 126 -9.25 7.30 -8.83
CA ARG A 126 -9.69 6.51 -9.99
C ARG A 126 -10.98 5.72 -9.76
N TYR A 127 -11.17 5.17 -8.56
CA TYR A 127 -12.19 4.15 -8.28
C TYR A 127 -13.22 4.58 -7.23
N GLY A 128 -13.13 5.82 -6.75
CA GLY A 128 -13.97 6.40 -5.72
C GLY A 128 -13.51 6.06 -4.30
N ILE A 129 -14.29 6.52 -3.31
CA ILE A 129 -13.97 6.45 -1.87
C ILE A 129 -13.86 5.03 -1.28
N ARG A 130 -14.34 4.01 -2.01
CA ARG A 130 -14.28 2.59 -1.64
C ARG A 130 -13.58 1.79 -2.73
N PRO A 131 -12.26 1.97 -2.91
CA PRO A 131 -11.51 1.22 -3.90
C PRO A 131 -11.33 -0.23 -3.45
N PHE A 132 -11.19 -0.49 -2.15
CA PHE A 132 -10.90 -1.82 -1.60
C PHE A 132 -12.12 -2.48 -0.96
N ARG A 133 -12.18 -3.81 -1.01
CA ARG A 133 -13.05 -4.60 -0.13
C ARG A 133 -12.61 -4.44 1.32
N SER A 134 -11.36 -4.79 1.58
CA SER A 134 -10.69 -4.66 2.86
C SER A 134 -9.24 -4.26 2.64
N LEU A 135 -8.74 -3.39 3.52
CA LEU A 135 -7.36 -2.92 3.48
C LEU A 135 -6.76 -2.99 4.88
N ARG A 136 -5.65 -3.68 5.01
CA ARG A 136 -4.84 -3.74 6.21
C ARG A 136 -3.45 -3.21 5.91
N ILE A 137 -3.01 -2.25 6.71
CA ILE A 137 -1.66 -1.69 6.67
C ILE A 137 -0.88 -2.32 7.82
N VAL A 138 0.13 -3.12 7.49
CA VAL A 138 0.99 -3.84 8.42
C VAL A 138 2.32 -3.11 8.53
N ILE A 139 2.71 -2.75 9.76
CA ILE A 139 3.95 -2.03 10.05
C ILE A 139 4.81 -2.95 10.94
N PRO A 140 5.78 -3.70 10.36
CA PRO A 140 6.50 -4.74 11.08
C PRO A 140 7.36 -4.18 12.22
N ASP A 141 8.19 -3.17 11.92
CA ASP A 141 9.21 -2.63 12.83
C ASP A 141 8.97 -1.14 13.10
N ALA A 142 7.79 -0.80 13.61
CA ALA A 142 7.48 0.59 13.95
C ALA A 142 8.36 1.09 15.11
N ASP A 143 8.96 2.28 14.97
CA ASP A 143 9.69 2.96 16.04
C ASP A 143 8.97 4.23 16.48
N TRP A 144 9.08 4.59 17.76
CA TRP A 144 8.53 5.84 18.30
C TRP A 144 9.11 7.08 17.61
N SER A 145 10.40 7.06 17.28
CA SER A 145 11.07 8.14 16.54
C SER A 145 10.50 8.36 15.13
N GLU A 146 9.86 7.33 14.58
CA GLU A 146 9.23 7.34 13.26
C GLU A 146 7.71 7.63 13.33
N LEU A 147 7.12 7.72 14.52
CA LEU A 147 5.68 7.88 14.70
C LEU A 147 5.14 9.15 14.01
N ARG A 148 5.97 10.19 13.86
CA ARG A 148 5.67 11.41 13.11
C ARG A 148 5.22 11.15 11.66
N TYR A 149 5.68 10.07 11.03
CA TYR A 149 5.22 9.69 9.69
C TYR A 149 3.75 9.27 9.68
N GLY A 150 3.18 8.90 10.83
CA GLY A 150 1.76 8.62 11.00
C GLY A 150 0.85 9.77 10.55
N ARG A 151 1.32 11.03 10.61
CA ARG A 151 0.61 12.21 10.09
C ARG A 151 0.15 12.03 8.65
N LEU A 152 0.94 11.35 7.82
CA LEU A 152 0.62 11.07 6.43
C LEU A 152 -0.57 10.12 6.26
N LEU A 153 -0.81 9.23 7.23
CA LEU A 153 -2.03 8.42 7.26
C LEU A 153 -3.25 9.30 7.58
N GLY A 154 -3.17 10.12 8.63
CA GLY A 154 -4.27 11.03 8.98
C GLY A 154 -4.66 11.93 7.81
N LEU A 155 -3.66 12.53 7.14
CA LEU A 155 -3.88 13.33 5.93
C LEU A 155 -4.49 12.53 4.78
N LEU A 156 -4.05 11.28 4.57
CA LEU A 156 -4.65 10.41 3.55
C LEU A 156 -6.16 10.23 3.80
N PHE A 157 -6.55 9.85 5.02
CA PHE A 157 -7.97 9.62 5.34
C PHE A 157 -8.78 10.91 5.32
N TYR A 158 -8.21 12.03 5.75
CA TYR A 158 -8.83 13.34 5.66
C TYR A 158 -9.18 13.71 4.21
N GLN A 159 -8.22 13.58 3.30
CA GLN A 159 -8.40 14.04 1.91
C GLN A 159 -9.20 13.08 1.03
N THR A 160 -9.11 11.78 1.31
CA THR A 160 -9.73 10.76 0.44
C THR A 160 -11.10 10.31 0.92
N GLY A 161 -11.43 10.54 2.19
CA GLY A 161 -12.62 9.95 2.81
C GLY A 161 -12.62 8.42 2.71
N LEU A 162 -11.44 7.78 2.63
CA LEU A 162 -11.30 6.36 2.38
C LEU A 162 -12.12 5.55 3.39
N GLN A 163 -13.08 4.80 2.86
CA GLN A 163 -13.90 3.84 3.60
C GLN A 163 -13.54 2.43 3.13
N ALA A 164 -13.46 1.47 4.03
CA ALA A 164 -13.51 0.07 3.61
C ALA A 164 -14.95 -0.28 3.21
N GLY A 165 -15.09 -1.25 2.31
CA GLY A 165 -16.40 -1.77 1.98
C GLY A 165 -17.07 -2.40 3.20
N PRO A 166 -18.42 -2.42 3.27
CA PRO A 166 -19.10 -3.25 4.26
C PRO A 166 -18.64 -4.69 4.02
N GLY A 167 -17.98 -5.29 5.02
CA GLY A 167 -17.52 -6.66 4.92
C GLY A 167 -18.72 -7.55 4.59
N VAL A 168 -18.81 -8.01 3.34
CA VAL A 168 -19.85 -8.95 2.91
C VAL A 168 -19.55 -10.27 3.61
N GLY A 169 -20.20 -10.45 4.77
CA GLY A 169 -20.10 -11.63 5.62
C GLY A 169 -20.88 -12.77 5.01
N THR A 170 -20.32 -13.41 3.99
CA THR A 170 -20.80 -14.69 3.47
C THR A 170 -19.87 -15.79 3.97
N GLY A 171 -20.17 -16.28 5.19
CA GLY A 171 -19.55 -17.48 5.77
C GLY A 171 -18.86 -17.25 7.12
N ALA A 172 -19.24 -18.05 8.11
CA ALA A 172 -18.79 -18.00 9.51
C ALA A 172 -17.26 -18.15 9.74
N ALA A 173 -16.47 -18.43 8.68
CA ALA A 173 -15.00 -18.45 8.72
C ALA A 173 -14.35 -17.13 8.23
N ARG A 174 -15.14 -16.18 7.71
CA ARG A 174 -14.67 -14.89 7.18
C ARG A 174 -15.27 -13.76 8.01
N ALA A 175 -14.78 -13.57 9.24
CA ALA A 175 -14.95 -12.31 9.94
C ALA A 175 -14.11 -11.24 9.21
N GLY A 176 -14.55 -10.83 8.02
CA GLY A 176 -13.90 -9.80 7.22
C GLY A 176 -13.80 -8.51 8.02
N PHE A 177 -12.68 -7.80 7.86
CA PHE A 177 -12.49 -6.51 8.52
C PHE A 177 -13.46 -5.52 7.90
N LYS A 178 -14.37 -4.99 8.72
CA LYS A 178 -15.36 -3.98 8.29
C LYS A 178 -14.73 -2.61 7.99
N GLU A 179 -13.47 -2.41 8.37
CA GLU A 179 -12.77 -1.13 8.26
C GLU A 179 -11.31 -1.29 7.82
N THR A 180 -10.73 -0.23 7.27
CA THR A 180 -9.30 -0.14 7.02
C THR A 180 -8.57 -0.22 8.35
N GLN A 181 -7.69 -1.20 8.50
CA GLN A 181 -6.96 -1.45 9.74
C GLN A 181 -5.50 -1.08 9.62
N VAL A 182 -4.93 -0.56 10.70
CA VAL A 182 -3.49 -0.52 10.91
C VAL A 182 -3.15 -1.55 11.98
N LEU A 183 -2.13 -2.37 11.68
CA LEU A 183 -1.53 -3.34 12.60
C LEU A 183 -0.04 -3.05 12.72
N CYS A 184 0.46 -2.92 13.95
CA CYS A 184 1.91 -2.87 14.20
C CYS A 184 2.34 -4.18 14.85
N THR A 185 3.23 -4.94 14.22
CA THR A 185 3.46 -6.33 14.62
C THR A 185 4.14 -6.47 15.99
N LYS A 186 4.90 -5.44 16.41
CA LYS A 186 5.71 -5.49 17.63
C LYS A 186 5.20 -4.61 18.77
N TYR A 187 4.51 -3.51 18.48
CA TYR A 187 4.21 -2.47 19.47
C TYR A 187 2.75 -2.01 19.45
N VAL A 188 1.94 -2.59 20.34
CA VAL A 188 0.51 -2.30 20.49
C VAL A 188 0.23 -0.81 20.77
N LYS A 189 1.13 -0.12 21.49
CA LYS A 189 0.98 1.32 21.76
C LYS A 189 1.14 2.18 20.50
N ILE A 190 2.09 1.84 19.63
CA ILE A 190 2.28 2.53 18.35
C ILE A 190 1.08 2.27 17.45
N GLU A 191 0.58 1.03 17.42
CA GLU A 191 -0.66 0.70 16.71
C GLU A 191 -1.84 1.56 17.15
N ALA A 192 -2.06 1.68 18.46
CA ALA A 192 -3.12 2.52 19.02
C ALA A 192 -2.95 4.00 18.64
N ALA A 193 -1.72 4.52 18.73
CA ALA A 193 -1.43 5.90 18.33
C ALA A 193 -1.72 6.15 16.84
N LEU A 194 -1.33 5.22 15.95
CA LEU A 194 -1.60 5.34 14.50
C LEU A 194 -3.08 5.21 14.16
N ARG A 195 -3.83 4.34 14.85
CA ARG A 195 -5.29 4.25 14.69
C ARG A 195 -5.98 5.54 15.09
N ALA A 196 -5.56 6.15 16.20
CA ALA A 196 -6.07 7.45 16.62
C ALA A 196 -5.79 8.54 15.58
N VAL A 197 -4.58 8.57 14.98
CA VAL A 197 -4.26 9.51 13.89
C VAL A 197 -5.19 9.34 12.68
N ILE A 198 -5.53 8.09 12.32
CA ILE A 198 -6.51 7.81 11.26
C ILE A 198 -7.89 8.34 11.64
N GLU A 199 -8.32 8.12 12.88
CA GLU A 199 -9.63 8.55 13.34
C GLU A 199 -9.75 10.08 13.42
N ILE A 200 -8.69 10.78 13.84
CA ILE A 200 -8.62 12.25 13.74
C ILE A 200 -8.83 12.68 12.28
N GLY A 201 -8.10 12.08 11.33
CA GLY A 201 -8.27 12.39 9.90
C GLY A 201 -9.70 12.18 9.39
N ARG A 202 -10.34 11.06 9.76
CA ARG A 202 -11.75 10.76 9.40
C ARG A 202 -12.73 11.72 10.05
N LYS A 203 -12.55 12.01 11.34
CA LYS A 203 -13.37 12.95 12.10
C LYS A 203 -13.29 14.35 11.51
N SER A 204 -12.08 14.84 11.24
CA SER A 204 -11.87 16.15 10.61
C SER A 204 -12.55 16.26 9.25
N ALA A 205 -12.53 15.20 8.43
CA ALA A 205 -13.24 15.18 7.15
C ALA A 205 -14.77 15.24 7.32
N ARG A 206 -15.32 14.48 8.29
CA ARG A 206 -16.77 14.50 8.59
C ARG A 206 -17.25 15.84 9.15
N GLU A 207 -16.44 16.48 9.99
CA GLU A 207 -16.76 17.76 10.63
C GLU A 207 -16.39 18.98 9.77
N GLY A 208 -15.84 18.77 8.57
CA GLY A 208 -15.46 19.86 7.67
C GLY A 208 -14.37 20.78 8.21
N TRP A 209 -13.43 20.25 9.02
CA TRP A 209 -12.29 21.02 9.49
C TRP A 209 -11.41 21.41 8.29
N ASP A 210 -10.78 22.58 8.36
CA ASP A 210 -9.69 22.91 7.45
C ASP A 210 -8.47 22.00 7.70
N GLN A 211 -7.61 21.87 6.68
CA GLN A 211 -6.45 20.99 6.75
C GLN A 211 -5.48 21.39 7.87
N TRP A 212 -5.28 22.70 8.10
CA TRP A 212 -4.34 23.18 9.11
C TRP A 212 -4.79 22.77 10.51
N ARG A 213 -6.07 22.95 10.85
CA ARG A 213 -6.63 22.52 12.14
C ARG A 213 -6.47 21.02 12.36
N MET A 214 -6.74 20.21 11.34
CA MET A 214 -6.54 18.75 11.40
C MET A 214 -5.08 18.39 11.66
N GLU A 215 -4.15 19.05 10.95
CA GLU A 215 -2.72 18.83 11.12
C GLU A 215 -2.24 19.21 12.53
N VAL A 216 -2.69 20.35 13.07
CA VAL A 216 -2.37 20.78 14.45
C VAL A 216 -2.86 19.77 15.48
N GLU A 217 -4.06 19.22 15.31
CA GLU A 217 -4.61 18.23 16.24
C GLU A 217 -3.82 16.91 16.19
N ILE A 218 -3.43 16.47 14.99
CA ILE A 218 -2.55 15.30 14.82
C ILE A 218 -1.19 15.55 15.48
N ASP A 219 -0.57 16.71 15.24
CA ASP A 219 0.77 17.01 15.75
C ASP A 219 0.75 17.08 17.29
N ARG A 220 -0.25 17.74 17.88
CA ARG A 220 -0.50 17.75 19.34
C ARG A 220 -0.67 16.34 19.89
N TRP A 221 -1.47 15.52 19.21
CA TRP A 221 -1.70 14.13 19.60
C TRP A 221 -0.41 13.29 19.59
N LEU A 222 0.40 13.43 18.54
CA LEU A 222 1.66 12.73 18.39
C LEU A 222 2.67 13.14 19.47
N GLU A 223 2.75 14.43 19.79
CA GLU A 223 3.58 14.95 20.89
C GLU A 223 3.16 14.35 22.24
N MET A 224 1.86 14.28 22.53
CA MET A 224 1.34 13.63 23.74
C MET A 224 1.72 12.14 23.78
N CYS A 225 1.61 11.43 22.67
CA CYS A 225 2.03 10.03 22.59
C CYS A 225 3.53 9.87 22.88
N LEU A 226 4.38 10.72 22.28
CA LEU A 226 5.83 10.69 22.46
C LEU A 226 6.24 11.01 23.91
N ALA A 227 5.59 11.98 24.54
CA ALA A 227 5.83 12.33 25.94
C ALA A 227 5.42 11.22 26.94
N ASN A 228 4.55 10.29 26.51
CA ASN A 228 4.02 9.23 27.36
C ASN A 228 4.47 7.81 26.93
N LYS A 229 5.41 7.68 25.99
CA LYS A 229 5.83 6.39 25.42
C LYS A 229 6.28 5.35 26.46
N ASP A 230 6.96 5.81 27.52
CA ASP A 230 7.53 4.98 28.58
C ASP A 230 6.52 4.60 29.66
N LYS A 231 5.36 5.26 29.71
CA LYS A 231 4.31 4.96 30.72
C LYS A 231 3.60 3.65 30.37
N SER A 232 3.30 2.82 31.36
CA SER A 232 2.55 1.56 31.16
C SER A 232 1.24 1.79 30.37
N SER A 233 0.88 0.85 29.48
CA SER A 233 -0.40 0.87 28.76
C SER A 233 -1.60 0.81 29.69
N ALA A 234 -1.42 0.27 30.90
CA ALA A 234 -2.42 0.24 31.95
C ALA A 234 -2.57 1.59 32.69
N SER A 235 -1.62 2.51 32.51
CA SER A 235 -1.64 3.81 33.20
C SER A 235 -2.85 4.63 32.80
N LYS A 236 -3.43 5.34 33.77
CA LYS A 236 -4.53 6.28 33.52
C LYS A 236 -4.17 7.33 32.46
N ALA A 237 -2.92 7.81 32.48
CA ALA A 237 -2.39 8.76 31.51
C ALA A 237 -2.41 8.22 30.08
N TRP A 238 -2.04 6.95 29.86
CA TRP A 238 -2.10 6.35 28.52
C TRP A 238 -3.55 6.12 28.06
N LYS A 239 -4.42 5.68 28.98
CA LYS A 239 -5.85 5.49 28.67
C LYS A 239 -6.57 6.80 28.35
N SER A 240 -6.18 7.92 28.99
CA SER A 240 -6.73 9.24 28.67
C SER A 240 -6.20 9.78 27.34
N VAL A 241 -4.98 9.38 26.95
CA VAL A 241 -4.47 9.64 25.59
C VAL A 241 -5.36 8.86 24.64
N VAL A 242 -5.31 7.53 24.59
CA VAL A 242 -5.93 6.67 23.53
C VAL A 242 -7.46 6.82 23.31
N LYS A 243 -8.20 7.48 24.20
CA LYS A 243 -9.63 7.80 23.97
C LYS A 243 -9.77 9.01 23.04
N VAL A 244 -9.68 8.78 21.73
CA VAL A 244 -10.03 9.74 20.66
C VAL A 244 -11.44 9.48 20.17
#